data_AF-A0A5E7LAE7-F1
#
_entry.id   AF-A0A5E7LAE7-F1
#
_cell.length_a   1.000
_cell.length_b   1.000
_cell.length_c   1.000
_cell.angle_alpha   90.00
_cell.angle_beta   90.00
_cell.angle_gamma   90.00
#
_symmetry.space_group_name_H-M   'P 1'
#
loop_
_entity.id
_entity.type
_entity.pdbx_description
1 polymer ?
#
loop_
_entity_poly.entity_id
_entity_poly.type
_entity_poly.pdbx_seq_one_letter_code
_entity_poly.pdbx_strand_id
1 'polypeptide(L)'
;MTAFRRLSRALATTEEGSLWFECPGCEMVHRIMHGAGPGPRWGWNGSLESPTFTPSVLVRYSWSDGERVCHSFVTDGRIQFLGDCTHTLAGQTVDLPSWEDEP
;
A
#
# COMPACT_ATOMS: atom_id res chain seq x y z
N MET A 1 11.40 18.69 2.66
CA MET A 1 10.30 18.01 1.97
C MET A 1 10.72 16.57 1.78
N THR A 2 9.98 15.60 2.29
CA THR A 2 10.31 14.19 2.03
C THR A 2 9.92 13.90 0.58
N ALA A 3 10.90 13.85 -0.32
CA ALA A 3 10.63 13.57 -1.72
C ALA A 3 10.33 12.07 -1.89
N PHE A 4 9.20 11.76 -2.54
CA PHE A 4 8.98 10.42 -3.04
C PHE A 4 9.93 10.14 -4.19
N ARG A 5 10.58 8.97 -4.15
CA ARG A 5 11.37 8.42 -5.25
C ARG A 5 10.68 7.15 -5.74
N ARG A 6 10.26 7.14 -7.00
CA ARG A 6 9.73 5.95 -7.65
C ARG A 6 10.79 4.84 -7.70
N LEU A 7 10.39 3.61 -7.37
CA LEU A 7 11.23 2.41 -7.46
C LEU A 7 10.86 1.53 -8.66
N SER A 8 9.57 1.48 -9.01
CA SER A 8 9.02 0.66 -10.09
C SER A 8 7.68 1.21 -10.56
N ARG A 9 6.95 0.46 -11.40
CA ARG A 9 5.53 0.75 -11.63
C ARG A 9 4.71 0.66 -10.35
N ALA A 10 5.01 -0.24 -9.43
CA ALA A 10 4.11 -0.56 -8.31
C ALA A 10 4.51 0.14 -7.00
N LEU A 11 5.80 0.48 -6.83
CA LEU A 11 6.34 0.97 -5.58
C LEU A 11 7.11 2.29 -5.71
N ALA A 12 7.02 3.10 -4.67
CA ALA A 12 7.90 4.23 -4.39
C ALA A 12 8.53 4.13 -2.99
N THR A 13 9.55 4.94 -2.74
CA THR A 13 10.22 5.05 -1.44
C THR A 13 10.41 6.50 -1.03
N THR A 14 10.70 6.71 0.24
CA THR A 14 11.29 7.95 0.76
C THR A 14 12.72 7.68 1.23
N GLU A 15 13.45 8.72 1.65
CA GLU A 15 14.81 8.62 2.19
C GLU A 15 14.92 7.66 3.40
N GLU A 16 13.80 7.40 4.09
CA GLU A 16 13.73 6.51 5.26
C GLU A 16 13.59 5.02 4.88
N GLY A 17 13.64 4.66 3.60
CA GLY A 17 13.55 3.26 3.14
C GLY A 17 12.17 2.62 3.30
N SER A 18 11.13 3.44 3.38
CA SER A 18 9.73 2.99 3.41
C SER A 18 9.24 2.58 2.03
N LEU A 19 8.33 1.61 1.94
CA LEU A 19 7.70 1.26 0.66
C LEU A 19 6.29 1.83 0.60
N TRP A 20 5.97 2.45 -0.52
CA TRP A 20 4.68 3.07 -0.79
C TRP A 20 4.06 2.46 -2.03
N PHE A 21 2.74 2.27 -2.00
CA PHE A 21 1.97 1.81 -3.15
C PHE A 21 0.63 2.54 -3.23
N GLU A 22 0.10 2.72 -4.44
CA GLU A 22 -1.22 3.32 -4.63
C GLU A 22 -2.33 2.33 -4.30
N CYS A 23 -3.31 2.79 -3.52
CA CYS A 23 -4.50 2.02 -3.20
C CYS A 23 -5.70 2.57 -4.01
N PRO A 24 -6.19 1.86 -5.04
CA PRO A 24 -7.34 2.32 -5.83
C PRO A 24 -8.67 2.28 -5.04
N GLY A 25 -8.73 1.56 -3.92
CA GLY A 25 -9.91 1.55 -3.04
C GLY A 25 -10.01 2.81 -2.18
N CYS A 26 -8.87 3.30 -1.67
CA CYS A 26 -8.81 4.50 -0.85
C CYS A 26 -8.52 5.78 -1.64
N GLU A 27 -8.13 5.64 -2.92
CA GLU A 27 -7.66 6.73 -3.78
C GLU A 27 -6.50 7.53 -3.13
N MET A 28 -5.62 6.80 -2.42
CA MET A 28 -4.46 7.38 -1.73
C MET A 28 -3.30 6.38 -1.67
N VAL A 29 -2.11 6.89 -1.36
CA VAL A 29 -0.92 6.05 -1.17
C VAL A 29 -0.90 5.41 0.22
N HIS A 30 -0.60 4.12 0.27
CA HIS A 30 -0.37 3.37 1.49
C HIS A 30 1.12 3.18 1.73
N ARG A 31 1.51 3.25 3.00
CA ARG A 31 2.89 3.06 3.45
C ARG A 31 3.04 1.78 4.22
N ILE A 32 4.08 1.02 3.92
CA ILE A 32 4.60 -0.01 4.82
C ILE A 32 6.06 0.29 5.19
N MET A 33 6.45 -0.21 6.36
CA MET A 33 7.85 -0.27 6.77
C MET A 33 8.29 -1.73 6.75
N HIS A 34 9.53 -1.99 6.37
CA HIS A 34 10.10 -3.34 6.33
C HIS A 34 11.48 -3.37 7.01
N GLY A 35 12.01 -4.57 7.25
CA GLY A 35 13.29 -4.74 7.94
C GLY A 35 13.22 -4.45 9.45
N ALA A 36 14.38 -4.24 10.07
CA ALA A 36 14.47 -3.95 11.50
C ALA A 36 14.07 -2.50 11.81
N GLY A 37 13.40 -2.28 12.95
CA GLY A 37 13.09 -0.95 13.45
C GLY A 37 11.81 -0.90 14.28
N PRO A 38 11.47 0.27 14.85
CA PRO A 38 10.32 0.42 15.73
C PRO A 38 8.99 0.44 14.97
N GLY A 39 7.94 -0.11 15.60
CA GLY A 39 6.58 -0.14 15.05
C GLY A 39 6.34 -1.30 14.06
N PRO A 40 5.20 -1.30 13.36
CA PRO A 40 4.85 -2.38 12.44
C PRO A 40 5.90 -2.59 11.35
N ARG A 41 6.28 -3.85 11.11
CA ARG A 41 7.28 -4.25 10.10
C ARG A 41 6.77 -5.44 9.30
N TRP A 42 6.57 -5.22 8.01
CA TRP A 42 6.14 -6.25 7.08
C TRP A 42 7.35 -7.01 6.53
N GLY A 43 7.19 -8.32 6.37
CA GLY A 43 8.00 -9.09 5.45
C GLY A 43 7.69 -8.68 4.02
N TRP A 44 8.74 -8.59 3.20
CA TRP A 44 8.65 -8.26 1.79
C TRP A 44 9.49 -9.25 0.99
N ASN A 45 8.97 -9.72 -0.14
CA ASN A 45 9.66 -10.66 -1.02
C ASN A 45 10.83 -10.04 -1.83
N GLY A 46 11.07 -8.73 -1.72
CA GLY A 46 12.12 -8.04 -2.46
C GLY A 46 11.74 -7.65 -3.90
N SER A 47 10.54 -8.02 -4.36
CA SER A 47 10.09 -7.69 -5.72
C SER A 47 9.52 -6.28 -5.78
N LEU A 48 10.04 -5.47 -6.70
CA LEU A 48 9.55 -4.12 -6.96
C LEU A 48 8.35 -4.12 -7.92
N GLU A 49 8.27 -5.08 -8.85
CA GLU A 49 7.22 -5.13 -9.89
C GLU A 49 6.01 -5.96 -9.46
N SER A 50 6.25 -7.00 -8.65
CA SER A 50 5.24 -7.92 -8.13
C SER A 50 5.43 -8.10 -6.63
N PRO A 51 5.27 -7.02 -5.84
CA PRO A 51 5.49 -7.07 -4.40
C PRO A 51 4.51 -8.02 -3.72
N THR A 52 5.03 -8.70 -2.69
CA THR A 52 4.23 -9.43 -1.72
C THR A 52 4.62 -8.95 -0.33
N PHE A 53 3.62 -8.57 0.46
CA PHE A 53 3.80 -8.12 1.84
C PHE A 53 3.13 -9.08 2.81
N THR A 54 3.79 -9.34 3.94
CA THR A 54 3.28 -10.22 4.99
C THR A 54 3.47 -9.59 6.36
N PRO A 55 2.46 -9.57 7.25
CA PRO A 55 1.08 -10.05 7.07
C PRO A 55 0.23 -9.09 6.20
N SER A 56 -1.10 -9.12 6.33
CA SER A 56 -1.99 -8.13 5.69
C SER A 56 -1.62 -6.70 6.09
N VAL A 57 -1.99 -5.74 5.24
CA VAL A 57 -1.85 -4.31 5.47
C VAL A 57 -3.18 -3.78 5.99
N LEU A 58 -3.17 -3.19 7.19
CA LEU A 58 -4.34 -2.54 7.79
C LEU A 58 -4.07 -1.05 7.93
N VAL A 59 -4.90 -0.25 7.25
CA VAL A 59 -4.88 1.21 7.27
C VAL A 59 -6.18 1.71 7.90
N ARG A 60 -6.05 2.59 8.89
CA ARG A 60 -7.16 3.27 9.55
C ARG A 60 -6.92 4.78 9.48
N TYR A 61 -7.93 5.54 9.07
CA TYR A 61 -7.82 6.98 8.93
C TYR A 61 -9.19 7.66 9.08
N SER A 62 -9.19 8.88 9.58
CA SER A 62 -10.38 9.71 9.71
C SER A 62 -10.54 10.60 8.46
N TRP A 63 -11.78 10.77 8.02
CA TRP A 63 -12.17 11.74 6.99
C TRP A 63 -13.32 12.63 7.48
N SER A 64 -13.73 13.62 6.69
CA SER A 64 -14.77 14.57 7.07
C SER A 64 -16.13 13.94 7.42
N ASP A 65 -16.40 12.74 6.90
CA ASP A 65 -17.65 12.00 7.07
C ASP A 65 -17.53 10.77 8.00
N GLY A 66 -16.35 10.48 8.55
CA GLY A 66 -16.16 9.42 9.54
C GLY A 66 -14.84 8.66 9.46
N GLU A 67 -14.77 7.58 10.24
CA GLU A 67 -13.63 6.66 10.28
C GLU A 67 -13.66 5.68 9.12
N ARG A 68 -12.50 5.46 8.48
CA ARG A 68 -12.32 4.58 7.34
C ARG A 68 -11.30 3.49 7.63
N VAL A 69 -11.53 2.33 7.02
CA VAL A 69 -10.67 1.15 7.12
C VAL A 69 -10.36 0.66 5.71
N CYS A 70 -9.09 0.39 5.44
CA CYS A 70 -8.68 -0.49 4.36
C CYS A 70 -7.82 -1.61 4.92
N HIS A 71 -8.25 -2.83 4.65
CA HIS A 71 -7.55 -4.03 5.08
C HIS A 71 -7.33 -4.90 3.85
N SER A 72 -6.07 -5.18 3.52
CA SER A 72 -5.75 -5.87 2.28
C SER A 72 -4.56 -6.81 2.39
N PHE A 73 -4.52 -7.81 1.53
CA PHE A 73 -3.28 -8.52 1.19
C PHE A 73 -2.72 -7.94 -0.10
N VAL A 74 -1.40 -7.74 -0.12
CA VAL A 74 -0.66 -7.44 -1.34
C VAL A 74 0.16 -8.67 -1.69
N THR A 75 -0.11 -9.29 -2.84
CA THR A 75 0.55 -10.53 -3.28
C THR A 75 0.69 -10.52 -4.79
N ASP A 76 1.91 -10.82 -5.25
CA ASP A 76 2.27 -10.90 -6.67
C ASP A 76 1.86 -9.66 -7.48
N GLY A 77 1.94 -8.48 -6.86
CA GLY A 77 1.58 -7.21 -7.50
C GLY A 77 0.09 -6.94 -7.61
N ARG A 78 -0.74 -7.65 -6.82
CA ARG A 78 -2.19 -7.45 -6.74
C ARG A 78 -2.60 -7.08 -5.32
N ILE A 79 -3.68 -6.30 -5.20
CA ILE A 79 -4.33 -6.00 -3.93
C ILE A 79 -5.60 -6.83 -3.82
N GLN A 80 -5.68 -7.69 -2.81
CA GLN A 80 -6.92 -8.34 -2.38
C GLN A 80 -7.47 -7.57 -1.17
N PHE A 81 -8.60 -6.90 -1.34
CA PHE A 81 -9.29 -6.19 -0.26
C PHE A 81 -10.13 -7.16 0.57
N LEU A 82 -10.09 -7.01 1.89
CA LEU A 82 -10.87 -7.81 2.83
C LEU A 82 -12.25 -7.19 3.07
N GLY A 83 -13.15 -7.98 3.65
CA GLY A 83 -14.57 -7.61 3.81
C GLY A 83 -14.82 -6.50 4.83
N ASP A 84 -13.83 -6.15 5.65
CA ASP A 84 -13.88 -5.06 6.64
C ASP A 84 -13.40 -3.71 6.08
N CYS A 85 -13.10 -3.62 4.78
CA CYS A 85 -12.88 -2.34 4.11
C CYS A 85 -14.15 -1.48 4.09
N THR A 86 -13.99 -0.17 4.29
CA THR A 86 -15.11 0.80 4.22
C THR A 86 -15.29 1.41 2.83
N HIS A 87 -14.40 1.11 1.88
CA HIS A 87 -14.47 1.58 0.50
C HIS A 87 -15.18 0.57 -0.42
N THR A 88 -15.58 1.02 -1.61
CA THR A 88 -16.39 0.25 -2.57
C THR A 88 -15.73 -1.03 -3.09
N LEU A 89 -14.40 -1.10 -3.08
CA LEU A 89 -13.65 -2.29 -3.49
C LEU A 89 -13.55 -3.40 -2.42
N ALA A 90 -14.27 -3.30 -1.29
CA ALA A 90 -14.27 -4.35 -0.27
C ALA A 90 -14.58 -5.75 -0.86
N GLY A 91 -13.77 -6.75 -0.50
CA GLY A 91 -13.92 -8.12 -1.00
C GLY A 91 -13.46 -8.35 -2.45
N GLN A 92 -12.94 -7.33 -3.15
CA GLN A 92 -12.45 -7.44 -4.52
C GLN A 92 -10.94 -7.61 -4.57
N THR A 93 -10.44 -8.17 -5.67
CA THR A 93 -9.02 -8.24 -5.99
C THR A 93 -8.74 -7.49 -7.28
N VAL A 94 -7.78 -6.57 -7.26
CA VAL A 94 -7.37 -5.74 -8.40
C VAL A 94 -5.86 -5.75 -8.56
N ASP A 95 -5.38 -5.43 -9.76
CA ASP A 95 -3.94 -5.22 -9.99
C ASP A 95 -3.47 -3.93 -9.28
N LEU A 96 -2.23 -3.93 -8.79
CA LEU A 96 -1.62 -2.68 -8.31
C LEU A 96 -1.54 -1.68 -9.47
N PRO A 97 -2.08 -0.45 -9.30
CA PRO A 97 -1.91 0.61 -10.27
C PRO A 97 -0.44 0.88 -10.55
N SER A 98 -0.17 1.38 -11.75
CA SER A 98 1.13 1.98 -12.04
C SER A 98 1.17 3.35 -11.40
N TRP A 99 2.23 3.65 -10.65
CA TRP A 99 2.62 5.01 -10.34
C TRP A 99 2.88 5.70 -11.68
N GLU A 100 1.92 6.50 -12.13
CA GLU A 100 2.09 7.32 -13.33
C GLU A 100 3.19 8.34 -13.03
N ASP A 101 4.05 8.61 -14.02
CA ASP A 101 4.87 9.80 -13.93
C ASP A 101 3.91 10.99 -14.04
N GLU A 102 3.85 11.86 -13.03
CA GLU A 102 3.38 13.22 -13.31
C GLU A 102 4.28 13.77 -14.44
N PRO A 103 3.70 14.30 -15.52
CA PRO A 103 4.46 14.80 -16.67
C PRO A 103 5.40 15.95 -16.30
#